data_AF-A0A653V623-F1
#
_entry.id   AF-A0A653V623-F1
#
_cell.length_a   1.000
_cell.length_b   1.000
_cell.length_c   1.000
_cell.angle_alpha   90.00
_cell.angle_beta   90.00
_cell.angle_gamma   90.00
#
_symmetry.space_group_name_H-M   'P 1'
#
loop_
_entity.id
_entity.type
_entity.pdbx_description
1 polymer ?
#
loop_
_entity_poly.entity_id
_entity_poly.type
_entity_poly.pdbx_seq_one_letter_code
_entity_poly.pdbx_strand_id
1 'polypeptide(L)'
;MNITFSRTLIAASTIALAAVAVVPTTAAAAAPAAATASFSAQALTPFETLASTPWKTTSALDAHGHRVALDDPGVKNFVGWAYFTADGTFTMYNLDDSPKMHGDWDVPADGATRWIAAKDANGNVLFQRVVPIVELNKNVFTYRVFPNAADTSVYYDIVHTKTNHVEPGTDGRGPGANGSSATGDGDYHFNNGNAR
;
A
#
# COMPACT_ATOMS: atom_id res chain seq x y z
N MET A 1 40.08 34.65 30.57
CA MET A 1 41.27 35.36 30.03
C MET A 1 41.01 35.54 28.54
N ASN A 2 41.22 36.76 28.06
CA ASN A 2 40.95 37.32 26.72
C ASN A 2 39.49 37.60 26.35
N ILE A 3 39.14 38.72 25.71
CA ILE A 3 39.42 40.16 25.88
C ILE A 3 38.34 40.84 24.99
N THR A 4 37.77 41.91 25.53
CA THR A 4 36.88 42.93 24.96
C THR A 4 37.20 43.39 23.53
N PHE A 5 36.17 43.76 22.75
CA PHE A 5 36.21 44.99 21.94
C PHE A 5 34.92 45.81 22.08
N SER A 6 35.13 47.12 22.20
CA SER A 6 34.17 48.16 22.57
C SER A 6 33.80 49.05 21.38
N ARG A 7 32.53 49.53 21.38
CA ARG A 7 32.00 50.90 21.09
C ARG A 7 32.73 51.78 20.06
N THR A 8 32.03 52.43 19.11
CA THR A 8 31.58 53.86 19.11
C THR A 8 30.86 54.19 17.77
N LEU A 9 29.65 54.80 17.71
CA LEU A 9 29.14 56.20 17.86
C LEU A 9 28.97 57.02 16.54
N ILE A 10 27.71 57.48 16.34
CA ILE A 10 27.17 58.79 15.86
C ILE A 10 27.38 59.30 14.41
N ALA A 11 26.26 59.61 13.74
CA ALA A 11 25.90 60.89 13.06
C ALA A 11 24.41 60.86 12.62
N ALA A 12 23.48 61.60 13.24
CA ALA A 12 23.00 62.96 12.89
C ALA A 12 22.61 63.10 11.40
N SER A 13 21.33 63.07 10.98
CA SER A 13 20.27 64.10 11.08
C SER A 13 19.94 64.66 9.69
N THR A 14 18.72 64.45 9.19
CA THR A 14 17.96 65.45 8.43
C THR A 14 16.45 65.18 8.55
N ILE A 15 15.72 66.25 8.84
CA ILE A 15 14.27 66.34 8.94
C ILE A 15 13.71 66.55 7.53
N ALA A 16 12.70 65.78 7.16
CA ALA A 16 11.79 66.15 6.08
C ALA A 16 10.35 65.99 6.58
N LEU A 17 9.69 67.13 6.78
CA LEU A 17 8.28 67.26 7.07
C LEU A 17 7.51 67.01 5.76
N ALA A 18 6.68 65.98 5.70
CA ALA A 18 5.69 65.82 4.64
C ALA A 18 4.37 65.39 5.28
N ALA A 19 3.44 66.34 5.34
CA ALA A 19 2.06 66.10 5.75
C ALA A 19 1.37 65.20 4.72
N VAL A 20 0.81 64.08 5.18
CA VAL A 20 -0.10 63.24 4.39
C VAL A 20 -1.39 63.06 5.16
N ALA A 21 -2.49 63.28 4.45
CA ALA A 21 -3.85 63.35 4.93
C ALA A 21 -4.28 62.09 5.71
N VAL A 22 -4.97 62.32 6.83
CA VAL A 22 -5.69 61.29 7.57
C VAL A 22 -6.98 60.97 6.80
N VAL A 23 -7.05 59.78 6.22
CA VAL A 23 -8.31 59.17 5.76
C VAL A 23 -8.74 58.16 6.82
N PRO A 24 -9.95 58.21 7.39
CA PRO A 24 -10.43 57.14 8.24
C PRO A 24 -10.75 55.93 7.36
N THR A 25 -9.85 54.95 7.33
CA THR A 25 -10.16 53.63 6.79
C THR A 25 -10.95 52.89 7.86
N THR A 26 -12.20 52.58 7.58
CA THR A 26 -12.99 51.66 8.40
C THR A 26 -12.27 50.32 8.42
N ALA A 27 -11.85 49.88 9.62
CA ALA A 27 -11.35 48.53 9.81
C ALA A 27 -12.51 47.56 9.59
N ALA A 28 -12.58 46.98 8.39
CA ALA A 28 -13.36 45.77 8.16
C ALA A 28 -12.74 44.68 9.06
N ALA A 29 -13.50 44.26 10.08
CA ALA A 29 -13.15 43.11 10.88
C ALA A 29 -12.93 41.93 9.92
N ALA A 30 -11.68 41.49 9.81
CA ALA A 30 -11.34 40.28 9.07
C ALA A 30 -12.09 39.13 9.72
N ALA A 31 -13.04 38.55 8.98
CA ALA A 31 -13.65 37.29 9.33
C ALA A 31 -12.53 36.27 9.63
N PRO A 32 -12.67 35.41 10.65
CA PRO A 32 -11.67 34.39 10.91
C PRO A 32 -11.51 33.57 9.63
N ALA A 33 -10.29 33.54 9.10
CA ALA A 33 -9.95 32.67 7.99
C ALA A 33 -10.32 31.25 8.42
N ALA A 34 -11.34 30.68 7.77
CA ALA A 34 -11.69 29.29 7.97
C ALA A 34 -10.46 28.47 7.60
N ALA A 35 -9.83 27.87 8.63
CA ALA A 35 -8.75 26.92 8.44
C ALA A 35 -9.24 25.83 7.49
N THR A 36 -8.76 25.88 6.25
CA THR A 36 -9.01 24.84 5.27
C THR A 36 -8.20 23.65 5.73
N ALA A 37 -8.84 22.73 6.45
CA ALA A 37 -8.25 21.45 6.78
C ALA A 37 -7.89 20.78 5.44
N SER A 38 -6.60 20.78 5.13
CA SER A 38 -6.09 20.04 3.98
C SER A 38 -6.24 18.57 4.34
N PHE A 39 -7.25 17.91 3.80
CA PHE A 39 -7.34 16.45 3.82
C PHE A 39 -6.24 15.92 2.90
N SER A 40 -5.02 15.79 3.40
CA SER A 40 -4.03 14.93 2.76
C SER A 40 -4.57 13.52 2.83
N ALA A 41 -4.85 12.90 1.67
CA ALA A 41 -5.12 11.47 1.61
C ALA A 41 -3.96 10.74 2.30
N GLN A 42 -4.22 10.11 3.45
CA GLN A 42 -3.22 9.32 4.17
C GLN A 42 -2.71 8.23 3.23
N ALA A 43 -1.39 8.10 3.10
CA ALA A 43 -0.82 6.97 2.39
C ALA A 43 -1.21 5.68 3.12
N LEU A 44 -1.69 4.68 2.38
CA LEU A 44 -1.99 3.35 2.92
C LEU A 44 -0.71 2.74 3.52
N THR A 45 -0.86 2.07 4.65
CA THR A 45 0.19 1.20 5.19
C THR A 45 0.48 0.03 4.23
N PRO A 46 1.61 -0.68 4.38
CA PRO A 46 1.87 -1.91 3.64
C PRO A 46 0.74 -2.95 3.76
N PHE A 47 0.22 -3.17 4.98
CA PHE A 47 -0.93 -4.03 5.23
C PHE A 47 -2.15 -3.57 4.43
N GLU A 48 -2.57 -2.32 4.58
CA GLU A 48 -3.73 -1.79 3.85
C GLU A 48 -3.53 -1.80 2.33
N THR A 49 -2.31 -1.57 1.85
CA THR A 49 -1.99 -1.61 0.42
C THR A 49 -2.21 -3.01 -0.14
N LEU A 50 -1.73 -4.05 0.55
CA LEU A 50 -1.88 -5.43 0.09
C LEU A 50 -3.35 -5.89 0.18
N ALA A 51 -4.10 -5.43 1.19
CA ALA A 51 -5.52 -5.73 1.35
C ALA A 51 -6.45 -4.94 0.39
N SER A 52 -5.95 -3.86 -0.24
CA SER A 52 -6.79 -2.94 -1.01
C SER A 52 -7.32 -3.49 -2.33
N THR A 53 -6.84 -4.66 -2.78
CA THR A 53 -7.18 -5.21 -4.09
C THR A 53 -6.89 -6.71 -4.19
N PRO A 54 -7.60 -7.43 -5.08
CA PRO A 54 -7.16 -8.73 -5.55
C PRO A 54 -5.85 -8.65 -6.35
N TRP A 55 -5.09 -9.74 -6.32
CA TRP A 55 -3.79 -9.87 -6.96
C TRP A 55 -3.74 -11.07 -7.91
N LYS A 56 -3.10 -10.90 -9.07
CA LYS A 56 -2.80 -11.97 -10.03
C LYS A 56 -1.31 -12.15 -10.16
N THR A 57 -0.80 -13.38 -10.07
CA THR A 57 0.58 -13.66 -10.48
C THR A 57 0.72 -13.47 -12.00
N THR A 58 1.61 -12.58 -12.44
CA THR A 58 1.79 -12.25 -13.87
C THR A 58 3.21 -12.46 -14.37
N SER A 59 4.18 -12.61 -13.47
CA SER A 59 5.56 -12.93 -13.83
C SER A 59 6.29 -13.61 -12.68
N ALA A 60 7.35 -14.32 -13.01
CA ALA A 60 8.41 -14.68 -12.08
C ALA A 60 9.76 -14.30 -12.70
N LEU A 61 10.69 -13.83 -11.87
CA LEU A 61 12.05 -13.48 -12.27
C LEU A 61 13.05 -14.32 -11.48
N ASP A 62 14.12 -14.77 -12.11
CA ASP A 62 15.23 -15.42 -11.41
C ASP A 62 16.19 -14.40 -10.77
N ALA A 63 17.27 -14.90 -10.17
CA ALA A 63 18.28 -14.06 -9.52
C ALA A 63 19.01 -13.09 -10.46
N HIS A 64 18.98 -13.32 -11.76
CA HIS A 64 19.56 -12.45 -12.79
C HIS A 64 18.53 -11.49 -13.39
N GLY A 65 17.29 -11.51 -12.90
CA GLY A 65 16.18 -10.71 -13.43
C GLY A 65 15.59 -11.27 -14.73
N HIS A 66 15.94 -12.50 -15.13
CA HIS A 66 15.37 -13.13 -16.32
C HIS A 66 14.00 -13.70 -16.01
N ARG A 67 13.08 -13.63 -16.99
CA ARG A 67 11.75 -14.21 -16.86
C ARG A 67 11.83 -15.73 -16.76
N VAL A 68 11.10 -16.27 -15.80
CA VAL A 68 10.87 -17.71 -15.62
C VAL A 68 9.44 -18.02 -16.01
N ALA A 69 9.23 -19.16 -16.68
CA ALA A 69 7.89 -19.59 -17.07
C ALA A 69 7.04 -19.89 -15.81
N LEU A 70 5.75 -19.57 -15.84
CA LEU A 70 4.87 -19.73 -14.68
C LEU A 70 4.54 -21.21 -14.38
N ASP A 71 4.78 -22.11 -15.32
CA ASP A 71 4.66 -23.57 -15.15
C ASP A 71 5.97 -24.23 -14.69
N ASP A 72 7.05 -23.46 -14.54
CA ASP A 72 8.33 -23.95 -14.02
C ASP A 72 8.14 -24.60 -12.63
N PRO A 73 8.77 -25.77 -12.36
CA PRO A 73 8.61 -26.47 -11.08
C PRO A 73 8.96 -25.63 -9.84
N GLY A 74 9.89 -24.68 -9.96
CA GLY A 74 10.29 -23.76 -8.90
C GLY A 74 9.31 -22.60 -8.66
N VAL A 75 8.39 -22.35 -9.61
CA VAL A 75 7.49 -21.18 -9.60
C VAL A 75 6.01 -21.57 -9.51
N LYS A 76 5.59 -22.66 -10.16
CA LYS A 76 4.17 -23.00 -10.38
C LYS A 76 3.32 -23.02 -9.11
N ASN A 77 3.90 -23.39 -7.97
CA ASN A 77 3.20 -23.44 -6.69
C ASN A 77 2.83 -22.06 -6.13
N PHE A 78 3.39 -20.98 -6.67
CA PHE A 78 3.11 -19.60 -6.27
C PHE A 78 2.12 -18.89 -7.19
N VAL A 79 1.76 -19.51 -8.32
CA VAL A 79 0.92 -18.90 -9.35
C VAL A 79 -0.55 -19.00 -9.00
N GLY A 80 -1.28 -17.88 -9.07
CA GLY A 80 -2.71 -17.88 -8.85
C GLY A 80 -3.31 -16.49 -8.65
N TRP A 81 -4.54 -16.50 -8.17
CA TRP A 81 -5.23 -15.35 -7.59
C TRP A 81 -4.97 -15.30 -6.09
N ALA A 82 -4.78 -14.11 -5.53
CA ALA A 82 -4.62 -13.92 -4.09
C ALA A 82 -5.50 -12.77 -3.60
N TYR A 83 -6.17 -13.02 -2.48
CA TYR A 83 -7.10 -12.13 -1.82
C TYR A 83 -6.63 -11.97 -0.39
N PHE A 84 -6.18 -10.77 -0.04
CA PHE A 84 -5.77 -10.41 1.31
C PHE A 84 -6.83 -9.47 1.88
N THR A 85 -7.34 -9.77 3.07
CA THR A 85 -8.44 -9.02 3.67
C THR A 85 -7.95 -8.20 4.86
N ALA A 86 -8.64 -7.10 5.15
CA ALA A 86 -8.25 -6.21 6.25
C ALA A 86 -8.43 -6.82 7.65
N ASP A 87 -9.12 -7.96 7.78
CA ASP A 87 -9.23 -8.72 9.03
C ASP A 87 -8.04 -9.67 9.29
N GLY A 88 -7.04 -9.68 8.40
CA GLY A 88 -5.84 -10.51 8.53
C GLY A 88 -6.00 -11.91 7.99
N THR A 89 -7.03 -12.19 7.17
CA THR A 89 -7.20 -13.48 6.49
C THR A 89 -6.85 -13.40 5.00
N PHE A 90 -6.50 -14.54 4.41
CA PHE A 90 -6.23 -14.61 2.98
C PHE A 90 -6.82 -15.87 2.36
N THR A 91 -7.17 -15.75 1.07
CA THR A 91 -7.58 -16.87 0.22
C THR A 91 -6.75 -16.84 -1.06
N MET A 92 -6.39 -18.01 -1.57
CA MET A 92 -5.75 -18.17 -2.87
C MET A 92 -6.48 -19.21 -3.70
N TYR A 93 -6.52 -18.95 -5.01
CA TYR A 93 -7.04 -19.85 -6.03
C TYR A 93 -5.98 -20.05 -7.10
N ASN A 94 -6.05 -21.19 -7.79
CA ASN A 94 -5.33 -21.35 -9.05
C ASN A 94 -5.96 -20.44 -10.12
N LEU A 95 -5.27 -20.25 -11.25
CA LEU A 95 -5.77 -19.37 -12.32
C LEU A 95 -7.03 -19.89 -13.03
N ASP A 96 -7.42 -21.14 -12.78
CA ASP A 96 -8.66 -21.77 -13.24
C ASP A 96 -9.78 -21.72 -12.18
N ASP A 97 -9.61 -20.90 -11.14
CA ASP A 97 -10.52 -20.72 -10.01
C ASP A 97 -10.73 -21.95 -9.12
N SER A 98 -9.89 -22.99 -9.26
CA SER A 98 -9.88 -24.08 -8.29
C SER A 98 -9.26 -23.63 -6.96
N PRO A 99 -9.82 -24.04 -5.80
CA PRO A 99 -9.29 -23.67 -4.49
C PRO A 99 -7.83 -24.10 -4.32
N LYS A 100 -7.02 -23.23 -3.69
CA LYS A 100 -5.59 -23.52 -3.46
C LYS A 100 -5.23 -23.57 -1.98
N MET A 101 -5.48 -22.49 -1.24
CA MET A 101 -5.23 -22.41 0.20
C MET A 101 -5.88 -21.18 0.81
N HIS A 102 -6.05 -21.18 2.12
CA HIS A 102 -6.50 -20.05 2.93
C HIS A 102 -5.77 -20.01 4.26
N GLY A 103 -5.90 -18.90 5.00
CA GLY A 103 -5.33 -18.79 6.34
C GLY A 103 -5.19 -17.36 6.82
N ASP A 104 -4.22 -17.13 7.72
CA ASP A 104 -3.92 -15.80 8.26
C ASP A 104 -2.71 -15.19 7.55
N TRP A 105 -2.64 -13.87 7.51
CA TRP A 105 -1.49 -13.14 6.98
C TRP A 105 -1.24 -11.84 7.76
N ASP A 106 -0.01 -11.33 7.63
CA ASP A 106 0.36 -10.01 8.13
C ASP A 106 1.53 -9.42 7.33
N VAL A 107 1.65 -8.10 7.35
CA VAL A 107 2.79 -7.33 6.86
C VAL A 107 3.12 -6.26 7.90
N PRO A 108 4.30 -6.28 8.53
CA PRO A 108 4.70 -5.27 9.51
C PRO A 108 4.72 -3.86 8.91
N ALA A 109 4.70 -2.85 9.78
CA ALA A 109 4.67 -1.44 9.37
C ALA A 109 5.87 -1.01 8.50
N ASP A 110 7.01 -1.71 8.60
CA ASP A 110 8.18 -1.47 7.75
C ASP A 110 8.02 -1.99 6.31
N GLY A 111 7.01 -2.83 6.05
CA GLY A 111 6.73 -3.41 4.75
C GLY A 111 7.81 -4.36 4.24
N ALA A 112 8.75 -4.80 5.08
CA ALA A 112 9.92 -5.55 4.63
C ALA A 112 9.62 -7.03 4.35
N THR A 113 8.61 -7.59 5.04
CA THR A 113 8.26 -9.01 4.92
C THR A 113 6.76 -9.22 4.91
N ARG A 114 6.32 -10.32 4.31
CA ARG A 114 4.97 -10.86 4.47
C ARG A 114 5.04 -12.18 5.21
N TRP A 115 4.26 -12.30 6.27
CA TRP A 115 4.01 -13.57 6.95
C TRP A 115 2.66 -14.15 6.53
N ILE A 116 2.59 -15.48 6.38
CA ILE A 116 1.34 -16.22 6.23
C ILE A 116 1.35 -17.47 7.11
N ALA A 117 0.18 -17.88 7.57
CA ALA A 117 -0.09 -19.19 8.15
C ALA A 117 -1.26 -19.85 7.40
N ALA A 118 -0.95 -20.81 6.53
CA ALA A 118 -1.98 -21.56 5.81
C ALA A 118 -2.67 -22.54 6.77
N LYS A 119 -3.99 -22.66 6.65
CA LYS A 119 -4.83 -23.48 7.54
C LYS A 119 -5.65 -24.51 6.78
N ASP A 120 -6.01 -25.59 7.46
CA ASP A 120 -7.03 -26.52 6.98
C ASP A 120 -8.45 -25.97 7.24
N ALA A 121 -9.48 -26.75 6.86
CA ALA A 121 -10.88 -26.38 7.09
C ALA A 121 -11.28 -26.32 8.58
N ASN A 122 -10.51 -26.96 9.47
CA ASN A 122 -10.74 -26.94 10.91
C ASN A 122 -9.99 -25.78 11.61
N GLY A 123 -9.21 -24.99 10.85
CA GLY A 123 -8.40 -23.89 11.37
C GLY A 123 -7.01 -24.31 11.88
N ASN A 124 -6.60 -25.57 11.70
CA ASN A 124 -5.26 -26.02 12.09
C ASN A 124 -4.22 -25.46 11.11
N VAL A 125 -3.09 -24.97 11.64
CA VAL A 125 -1.99 -24.48 10.82
C VAL A 125 -1.31 -25.66 10.10
N LEU A 126 -1.29 -25.59 8.77
CA LEU A 126 -0.60 -26.54 7.90
C LEU A 126 0.87 -26.17 7.72
N PHE A 127 1.14 -24.89 7.49
CA PHE A 127 2.50 -24.35 7.43
C PHE A 127 2.49 -22.84 7.67
N GLN A 128 3.67 -22.30 7.99
CA GLN A 128 3.91 -20.86 8.05
C GLN A 128 5.03 -20.48 7.09
N ARG A 129 5.00 -19.25 6.59
CA ARG A 129 6.05 -18.73 5.72
C ARG A 129 6.23 -17.24 5.91
N VAL A 130 7.47 -16.82 6.09
CA VAL A 130 7.91 -15.43 5.97
C VAL A 130 8.62 -15.28 4.64
N VAL A 131 8.26 -14.27 3.85
CA VAL A 131 8.96 -13.92 2.61
C VAL A 131 9.38 -12.45 2.62
N PRO A 132 10.56 -12.10 2.08
CA PRO A 132 10.92 -10.72 1.82
C PRO A 132 10.00 -10.12 0.77
N ILE A 133 9.56 -8.88 0.99
CA ILE A 133 8.87 -8.07 -0.01
C ILE A 133 9.95 -7.31 -0.80
N VAL A 134 9.91 -7.42 -2.12
CA VAL A 134 10.82 -6.73 -3.05
C VAL A 134 10.19 -5.43 -3.55
N GLU A 135 8.88 -5.44 -3.79
CA GLU A 135 8.11 -4.27 -4.21
C GLU A 135 6.69 -4.38 -3.66
N LEU A 136 6.17 -3.27 -3.13
CA LEU A 136 4.76 -3.15 -2.76
C LEU A 136 4.27 -1.73 -3.03
N ASN A 137 3.30 -1.63 -3.93
CA ASN A 137 2.55 -0.40 -4.20
C ASN A 137 1.13 -0.76 -4.67
N LYS A 138 0.33 0.25 -5.03
CA LYS A 138 -1.08 0.05 -5.44
C LYS A 138 -1.31 -0.84 -6.68
N ASN A 139 -0.27 -1.11 -7.47
CA ASN A 139 -0.35 -1.83 -8.74
C ASN A 139 0.47 -3.12 -8.76
N VAL A 140 1.57 -3.17 -8.01
CA VAL A 140 2.54 -4.26 -8.03
C VAL A 140 2.84 -4.74 -6.61
N PHE A 141 2.84 -6.05 -6.46
CA PHE A 141 3.30 -6.75 -5.26
C PHE A 141 4.26 -7.86 -5.67
N THR A 142 5.52 -7.72 -5.29
CA THR A 142 6.59 -8.68 -5.58
C THR A 142 7.20 -9.17 -4.28
N TYR A 143 7.34 -10.49 -4.15
CA TYR A 143 8.04 -11.11 -3.03
C TYR A 143 9.03 -12.15 -3.50
N ARG A 144 10.05 -12.41 -2.67
CA ARG A 144 11.13 -13.35 -2.97
C ARG A 144 10.90 -14.70 -2.32
N VAL A 145 11.15 -15.77 -3.06
CA VAL A 145 11.13 -17.14 -2.56
C VAL A 145 12.44 -17.84 -2.83
N PHE A 146 12.84 -18.72 -1.90
CA PHE A 146 14.04 -19.52 -1.99
C PHE A 146 13.63 -20.99 -2.09
N PRO A 147 13.91 -21.69 -3.21
CA PRO A 147 13.63 -23.12 -3.34
C PRO A 147 14.32 -23.95 -2.25
N ASN A 148 15.50 -23.51 -1.82
CA ASN A 148 16.24 -24.04 -0.69
C ASN A 148 16.54 -22.92 0.30
N ALA A 149 16.00 -23.01 1.51
CA ALA A 149 16.21 -21.97 2.53
C ALA A 149 17.68 -21.83 2.99
N ALA A 150 18.51 -22.86 2.77
CA ALA A 150 19.95 -22.81 3.08
C ALA A 150 20.79 -22.16 1.96
N ASP A 151 20.21 -21.94 0.78
CA ASP A 151 20.89 -21.34 -0.36
C ASP A 151 20.11 -20.13 -0.87
N THR A 152 20.54 -18.94 -0.45
CA THR A 152 19.94 -17.68 -0.87
C THR A 152 20.47 -17.16 -2.20
N SER A 153 21.41 -17.86 -2.84
CA SER A 153 21.91 -17.48 -4.17
C SER A 153 20.92 -17.82 -5.29
N VAL A 154 20.05 -18.81 -5.05
CA VAL A 154 18.95 -19.18 -5.94
C VAL A 154 17.65 -18.67 -5.36
N TYR A 155 17.00 -17.76 -6.09
CA TYR A 155 15.69 -17.26 -5.72
C TYR A 155 14.83 -16.97 -6.94
N TYR A 156 13.52 -16.86 -6.67
CA TYR A 156 12.57 -16.33 -7.62
C TYR A 156 11.80 -15.16 -7.01
N ASP A 157 11.70 -14.06 -7.75
CA ASP A 157 10.83 -12.94 -7.41
C ASP A 157 9.48 -13.16 -8.09
N ILE A 158 8.43 -13.40 -7.29
CA ILE A 158 7.09 -13.68 -7.76
C ILE A 158 6.32 -12.36 -7.85
N VAL A 159 6.00 -11.95 -9.08
CA VAL A 159 5.39 -10.66 -9.38
C VAL A 159 3.88 -10.82 -9.50
N HIS A 160 3.17 -10.04 -8.70
CA HIS A 160 1.73 -9.89 -8.78
C HIS A 160 1.37 -8.50 -9.26
N THR A 161 0.35 -8.42 -10.11
CA THR A 161 -0.29 -7.15 -10.47
C THR A 161 -1.69 -7.11 -9.93
N LYS A 162 -2.13 -5.92 -9.55
CA LYS A 162 -3.53 -5.63 -9.21
C LYS A 162 -4.47 -6.18 -10.29
N THR A 163 -5.58 -6.77 -9.87
CA THR A 163 -6.62 -7.26 -10.75
C THR A 163 -8.02 -6.95 -10.21
N ASN A 164 -9.01 -7.10 -11.08
CA ASN A 164 -10.43 -6.88 -10.81
C ASN A 164 -11.15 -8.22 -10.65
N HIS A 165 -10.40 -9.33 -10.60
CA HIS A 165 -10.94 -10.67 -10.49
C HIS A 165 -11.75 -10.82 -9.20
N VAL A 166 -12.99 -11.26 -9.32
CA VAL A 166 -13.87 -11.49 -8.17
C VAL A 166 -13.46 -12.78 -7.48
N GLU A 167 -13.38 -12.77 -6.15
CA GLU A 167 -13.10 -13.99 -5.38
C GLU A 167 -14.19 -15.03 -5.67
N PRO A 168 -13.82 -16.25 -6.12
CA PRO A 168 -14.79 -17.29 -6.40
C PRO A 168 -15.72 -17.57 -5.20
N GLY A 169 -17.03 -17.57 -5.44
CA GLY A 169 -18.04 -17.77 -4.39
C GLY A 169 -18.44 -16.51 -3.62
N THR A 170 -17.95 -15.33 -3.99
CA THR A 170 -18.34 -14.04 -3.41
C THR A 170 -19.18 -13.21 -4.40
N ASP A 171 -19.77 -12.11 -3.92
CA ASP A 171 -20.59 -11.19 -4.71
C ASP A 171 -19.80 -9.98 -5.27
N GLY A 172 -18.47 -10.03 -5.26
CA GLY A 172 -17.63 -9.01 -5.90
C GLY A 172 -17.38 -7.75 -5.08
N ARG A 173 -17.74 -7.72 -3.79
CA ARG A 173 -17.46 -6.60 -2.87
C ARG A 173 -15.99 -6.40 -2.48
N GLY A 174 -15.07 -7.12 -3.14
CA GLY A 174 -13.62 -7.07 -2.86
C GLY A 174 -13.18 -8.06 -1.77
N PRO A 175 -11.87 -8.16 -1.50
CA PRO A 175 -11.34 -9.07 -0.49
C PRO A 175 -11.93 -8.75 0.90
N GLY A 176 -12.60 -9.71 1.54
CA GLY A 176 -13.06 -9.60 2.93
C GLY A 176 -14.53 -9.24 3.13
N ALA A 177 -15.36 -9.26 2.09
CA ALA A 177 -16.80 -9.02 2.22
C ALA A 177 -17.60 -10.31 2.54
N ASN A 178 -17.35 -10.91 3.70
CA ASN A 178 -18.25 -11.95 4.23
C ASN A 178 -19.38 -11.28 5.02
N GLY A 179 -20.41 -10.83 4.31
CA GLY A 179 -21.62 -10.27 4.90
C GLY A 179 -22.86 -10.89 4.26
N SER A 180 -23.58 -11.69 5.05
CA SER A 180 -24.90 -12.24 4.74
C SER A 180 -25.79 -11.20 4.08
N SER A 181 -26.49 -11.60 3.02
CA SER A 181 -27.43 -10.81 2.25
C SER A 181 -28.38 -9.99 3.13
N ALA A 182 -28.10 -8.71 3.29
CA ALA A 182 -29.04 -7.71 3.73
C ALA A 182 -28.85 -6.49 2.84
N THR A 183 -29.85 -6.31 1.97
CA THR A 183 -30.16 -5.16 1.12
C THR A 183 -29.41 -3.88 1.47
N GLY A 184 -28.52 -3.44 0.58
CA GLY A 184 -27.92 -2.13 0.61
C GLY A 184 -27.43 -1.76 -0.78
N ASP A 185 -28.18 -0.87 -1.44
CA ASP A 185 -27.78 -0.22 -2.68
C ASP A 185 -26.47 0.55 -2.46
N GLY A 186 -25.34 -0.12 -2.73
CA GLY A 186 -24.01 0.46 -2.73
C GLY A 186 -23.52 0.52 -4.16
N ASP A 187 -23.73 1.65 -4.80
CA ASP A 187 -23.32 1.96 -6.17
C ASP A 187 -21.78 2.08 -6.24
N TYR A 188 -21.09 0.94 -6.19
CA TYR A 188 -19.66 0.88 -6.47
C TYR A 188 -19.48 0.67 -7.98
N HIS A 189 -19.29 1.78 -8.70
CA HIS A 189 -18.88 1.75 -10.10
C HIS A 189 -17.48 1.11 -10.24
N PHE A 190 -17.44 -0.21 -10.43
CA PHE A 190 -16.25 -0.89 -10.93
C PHE A 190 -16.08 -0.54 -12.40
N ASN A 191 -15.12 0.33 -12.70
CA ASN A 191 -14.74 0.67 -14.06
C ASN A 191 -14.22 -0.58 -14.78
N ASN A 192 -15.08 -1.18 -15.61
CA ASN A 192 -14.73 -2.28 -16.52
C ASN A 192 -13.85 -1.74 -17.67
N GLY A 193 -12.61 -1.42 -17.33
CA GLY A 193 -11.58 -0.98 -18.27
C GLY A 193 -10.67 -2.13 -18.69
N ASN A 194 -11.20 -3.19 -19.30
CA ASN A 194 -10.39 -4.03 -20.19
C ASN A 194 -11.24 -4.69 -21.28
N ALA A 195 -11.71 -3.87 -22.22
CA ALA A 195 -12.06 -4.32 -23.55
C ALA A 195 -10.96 -3.85 -24.50
N ARG A 196 -9.99 -4.73 -24.82
CA ARG A 196 -9.32 -4.88 -26.12
C ARG A 196 -8.73 -6.27 -26.23
#